data_AF-A0A8C1ZK60-F1
#
_entry.id   AF-A0A8C1ZK60-F1
#
_cell.length_a   1.000
_cell.length_b   1.000
_cell.length_c   1.000
_cell.angle_alpha   90.00
_cell.angle_beta   90.00
_cell.angle_gamma   90.00
#
_symmetry.space_group_name_H-M   'P 1'
#
loop_
_entity.id
_entity.type
_entity.pdbx_description
1 polymer ?
#
loop_
_entity_poly.entity_id
_entity_poly.type
_entity_poly.pdbx_seq_one_letter_code
_entity_poly.pdbx_strand_id
1 'polypeptide(L)'
;NLKTFLFTFYSLQKIAVILCSFSLIEITATPEITTAAAETTTLTTTVSTTAATTTPWTAPAIFYPFGAKAGDIEILENGGDTYYHVVFSTPFTYFGRTYNSIYVNNNGLLTFNYSLPETNPYPFPAYGAVDYIAPLLTDLDDLGIGIYSYQEYTSGSVLTRATQDINQYFPGRDFTASWVFVATWDYVRTWDMNVFNQHSGPAITVQAVLISDGGFSYILIHYGDCAGIPAAVGAGYDTKGSTDYYQIHYDPYGGYSIPNLKNTTNVGVPGRWAFLVNNGSETVIGVQMKLQSFSNLAQRENSDAVLQIIKQELIKYGVSSKFELKLRKLQKINP
;
A
#
# COMPACT_ATOMS: atom_id res chain seq x y z
N ASN A 1 12.67 47.13 22.14
CA ASN A 1 11.23 46.91 22.44
C ASN A 1 10.78 45.56 21.92
N LEU A 2 10.75 44.56 22.80
CA LEU A 2 10.25 43.21 22.50
C LEU A 2 8.71 43.25 22.31
N LYS A 3 8.18 42.58 21.28
CA LYS A 3 6.74 42.50 20.98
C LYS A 3 6.27 41.05 21.10
N THR A 4 5.04 40.83 21.57
CA THR A 4 4.47 39.49 21.71
C THR A 4 3.39 39.23 20.66
N PHE A 5 3.39 38.03 20.07
CA PHE A 5 2.48 37.61 19.02
C PHE A 5 1.92 36.22 19.29
N LEU A 6 0.69 35.96 18.88
CA LEU A 6 0.05 34.65 18.96
C LEU A 6 -0.15 34.10 17.54
N PHE A 7 0.34 32.88 17.31
CA PHE A 7 0.25 32.13 16.06
C PHE A 7 -0.75 30.99 16.20
N THR A 8 -1.43 30.63 15.12
CA THR A 8 -2.26 29.42 15.04
C THR A 8 -1.99 28.69 13.73
N PHE A 9 -1.56 27.43 13.83
CA PHE A 9 -1.21 26.53 12.72
C PHE A 9 -2.17 25.36 12.62
N TYR A 10 -2.12 24.63 11.52
CA TYR A 10 -2.81 23.36 11.29
C TYR A 10 -1.91 22.39 10.51
N SER A 11 -2.15 21.08 10.69
CA SER A 11 -1.55 19.93 9.98
C SER A 11 -0.34 19.23 10.64
N LEU A 12 -0.51 18.54 11.78
CA LEU A 12 0.50 17.62 12.31
C LEU A 12 -0.10 16.46 13.13
N GLN A 13 0.18 15.21 12.72
CA GLN A 13 -0.27 13.98 13.39
C GLN A 13 0.71 13.47 14.48
N LYS A 14 1.89 14.10 14.66
CA LYS A 14 3.00 13.58 15.50
C LYS A 14 3.41 14.42 16.73
N ILE A 15 2.62 15.40 17.16
CA ILE A 15 3.08 16.32 18.24
C ILE A 15 2.95 15.77 19.66
N ALA A 16 2.03 14.83 19.95
CA ALA A 16 1.76 14.44 21.34
C ALA A 16 2.94 13.73 22.04
N VAL A 17 3.91 13.16 21.30
CA VAL A 17 4.98 12.33 21.88
C VAL A 17 6.29 13.09 22.12
N ILE A 18 6.54 14.18 21.39
CA ILE A 18 7.88 14.80 21.33
C ILE A 18 8.12 15.86 22.41
N LEU A 19 7.06 16.49 22.95
CA LEU A 19 7.21 17.56 23.95
C LEU A 19 7.66 17.08 25.35
N CYS A 20 7.61 15.77 25.63
CA CYS A 20 8.00 15.23 26.94
C CYS A 20 9.51 14.96 27.10
N SER A 21 10.34 15.09 26.05
CA SER A 21 11.66 14.44 26.02
C SER A 21 12.87 15.35 25.80
N PHE A 22 12.74 16.69 25.86
CA PHE A 22 13.91 17.56 25.67
C PHE A 22 14.69 17.84 26.95
N SER A 23 15.77 17.08 27.12
CA SER A 23 16.98 17.48 27.83
C SER A 23 18.21 17.14 26.98
N LEU A 24 18.96 18.19 26.62
CA LEU A 24 20.33 18.29 26.05
C LEU A 24 21.18 16.99 25.90
N ILE A 25 21.83 16.81 24.73
CA ILE A 25 23.30 16.72 24.52
C ILE A 25 23.68 16.27 23.08
N GLU A 26 24.88 16.72 22.69
CA GLU A 26 25.58 16.80 21.40
C GLU A 26 26.02 15.49 20.71
N ILE A 27 26.38 15.64 19.43
CA ILE A 27 26.83 14.64 18.45
C ILE A 27 28.37 14.57 18.43
N THR A 28 28.97 13.37 18.29
CA THR A 28 30.15 13.17 17.42
C THR A 28 30.31 11.70 17.00
N ALA A 29 30.83 11.50 15.78
CA ALA A 29 30.88 10.27 15.01
C ALA A 29 32.33 9.77 14.79
N THR A 30 32.52 8.45 14.60
CA THR A 30 33.29 7.84 13.49
C THR A 30 33.22 6.29 13.54
N PRO A 31 33.50 5.58 12.40
CA PRO A 31 33.18 4.16 12.21
C PRO A 31 34.38 3.21 12.39
N GLU A 32 34.10 1.93 12.60
CA GLU A 32 35.09 0.85 12.53
C GLU A 32 34.68 -0.22 11.50
N ILE A 33 35.66 -0.65 10.70
CA ILE A 33 35.59 -1.68 9.67
C ILE A 33 36.09 -2.98 10.28
N THR A 34 35.47 -4.12 9.99
CA THR A 34 36.07 -5.43 10.27
C THR A 34 35.84 -6.41 9.12
N THR A 35 36.94 -6.96 8.63
CA THR A 35 37.07 -8.00 7.60
C THR A 35 36.94 -9.38 8.26
N ALA A 36 36.25 -10.33 7.59
CA ALA A 36 36.26 -11.74 7.97
C ALA A 36 36.53 -12.62 6.74
N ALA A 37 37.40 -13.62 6.95
CA ALA A 37 37.99 -14.50 5.95
C ALA A 37 37.07 -15.65 5.53
N ALA A 38 37.32 -16.17 4.33
CA ALA A 38 36.60 -17.29 3.73
C ALA A 38 37.12 -18.65 4.25
N GLU A 39 36.20 -19.57 4.54
CA GLU A 39 36.49 -21.00 4.72
C GLU A 39 35.83 -21.83 3.62
N THR A 40 36.62 -22.76 3.08
CA THR A 40 36.28 -23.70 2.02
C THR A 40 35.79 -25.00 2.64
N THR A 41 34.62 -25.50 2.24
CA THR A 41 34.13 -26.83 2.65
C THR A 41 33.85 -27.70 1.42
N THR A 42 34.40 -28.91 1.43
CA THR A 42 34.28 -29.95 0.40
C THR A 42 32.94 -30.68 0.47
N LEU A 43 32.26 -30.83 -0.68
CA LEU A 43 31.00 -31.56 -0.80
C LEU A 43 31.25 -33.01 -1.19
N THR A 44 30.61 -33.95 -0.48
CA THR A 44 30.56 -35.38 -0.84
C THR A 44 29.14 -35.70 -1.28
N THR A 45 28.97 -36.17 -2.53
CA THR A 45 27.67 -36.39 -3.16
C THR A 45 27.20 -37.83 -2.91
N THR A 46 26.10 -38.00 -2.19
CA THR A 46 25.33 -39.27 -2.14
C THR A 46 23.98 -39.06 -2.81
N VAL A 47 23.73 -39.78 -3.90
CA VAL A 47 22.46 -39.79 -4.62
C VAL A 47 21.48 -40.66 -3.85
N SER A 48 20.44 -40.04 -3.26
CA SER A 48 19.28 -40.72 -2.72
C SER A 48 18.10 -40.51 -3.66
N THR A 49 17.53 -41.59 -4.18
CA THR A 49 16.28 -41.57 -4.96
C THR A 49 15.09 -41.39 -4.02
N THR A 50 14.63 -40.16 -3.85
CA THR A 50 13.43 -39.83 -3.06
C THR A 50 12.21 -39.90 -3.97
N ALA A 51 11.26 -40.76 -3.63
CA ALA A 51 9.92 -40.74 -4.23
C ALA A 51 9.25 -39.39 -3.93
N ALA A 52 8.71 -38.74 -4.96
CA ALA A 52 8.06 -37.43 -4.84
C ALA A 52 6.75 -37.56 -4.05
N THR A 53 6.79 -37.21 -2.76
CA THR A 53 5.60 -36.83 -2.01
C THR A 53 5.10 -35.50 -2.54
N THR A 54 3.99 -35.50 -3.27
CA THR A 54 3.29 -34.29 -3.72
C THR A 54 2.59 -33.66 -2.51
N THR A 55 3.31 -32.81 -1.77
CA THR A 55 2.68 -31.90 -0.82
C THR A 55 1.76 -30.96 -1.59
N PRO A 56 0.46 -30.87 -1.24
CA PRO A 56 -0.43 -29.90 -1.88
C PRO A 56 0.15 -28.50 -1.74
N TRP A 57 0.13 -27.72 -2.82
CA TRP A 57 0.53 -26.31 -2.74
C TRP A 57 -0.35 -25.58 -1.73
N THR A 58 0.26 -24.66 -0.99
CA THR A 58 -0.43 -23.82 -0.02
C THR A 58 -0.03 -22.38 -0.28
N ALA A 59 -1.03 -21.50 -0.38
CA ALA A 59 -0.80 -20.07 -0.56
C ALA A 59 0.08 -19.49 0.57
N PRO A 60 0.89 -18.46 0.29
CA PRO A 60 1.68 -17.80 1.32
C PRO A 60 0.80 -17.30 2.47
N ALA A 61 1.30 -17.44 3.71
CA ALA A 61 0.52 -17.11 4.91
C ALA A 61 -0.01 -15.66 4.96
N ILE A 62 0.59 -14.73 4.20
CA ILE A 62 0.15 -13.34 4.08
C ILE A 62 -1.19 -13.18 3.33
N PHE A 63 -1.59 -14.18 2.54
CA PHE A 63 -2.84 -14.16 1.78
C PHE A 63 -4.03 -14.30 2.73
N TYR A 64 -5.06 -13.52 2.46
CA TYR A 64 -6.39 -13.72 3.02
C TYR A 64 -7.00 -14.96 2.39
N PRO A 65 -7.91 -15.67 3.07
CA PRO A 65 -8.60 -16.82 2.48
C PRO A 65 -9.20 -16.46 1.13
N PHE A 66 -9.02 -17.34 0.14
CA PHE A 66 -9.58 -17.19 -1.19
C PHE A 66 -9.97 -18.54 -1.80
N GLY A 67 -10.72 -18.47 -2.89
CA GLY A 67 -11.23 -19.60 -3.65
C GLY A 67 -12.46 -20.28 -3.05
N ALA A 68 -12.95 -21.34 -3.68
CA ALA A 68 -14.24 -21.96 -3.36
C ALA A 68 -14.37 -22.40 -1.89
N LYS A 69 -13.28 -22.81 -1.25
CA LYS A 69 -13.28 -23.20 0.18
C LYS A 69 -13.43 -22.01 1.12
N ALA A 70 -13.01 -20.81 0.71
CA ALA A 70 -13.24 -19.57 1.44
C ALA A 70 -14.64 -18.99 1.19
N GLY A 71 -15.35 -19.50 0.17
CA GLY A 71 -16.69 -19.06 -0.22
C GLY A 71 -16.70 -18.07 -1.38
N ASP A 72 -15.55 -17.81 -1.99
CA ASP A 72 -15.40 -16.85 -3.08
C ASP A 72 -16.24 -17.24 -4.30
N ILE A 73 -16.67 -16.21 -5.04
CA ILE A 73 -17.10 -16.37 -6.42
C ILE A 73 -15.83 -16.56 -7.26
N GLU A 74 -15.73 -17.71 -7.93
CA GLU A 74 -14.61 -18.06 -8.81
C GLU A 74 -15.01 -17.96 -10.27
N ILE A 75 -14.14 -17.36 -11.07
CA ILE A 75 -14.29 -17.25 -12.50
C ILE A 75 -13.07 -17.90 -13.14
N LEU A 76 -13.32 -19.00 -13.87
CA LEU A 76 -12.31 -19.64 -14.68
C LEU A 76 -12.05 -18.80 -15.94
N GLU A 77 -10.79 -18.46 -16.15
CA GLU A 77 -10.30 -17.79 -17.33
C GLU A 77 -9.42 -18.74 -18.15
N ASN A 78 -9.70 -18.82 -19.45
CA ASN A 78 -8.99 -19.69 -20.38
C ASN A 78 -8.81 -19.09 -21.80
N GLY A 79 -8.73 -17.77 -21.89
CA GLY A 79 -8.29 -17.05 -23.10
C GLY A 79 -9.28 -16.01 -23.61
N GLY A 80 -10.03 -15.34 -22.73
CA GLY A 80 -10.84 -14.18 -23.08
C GLY A 80 -10.71 -13.04 -22.08
N ASP A 81 -11.00 -11.82 -22.55
CA ASP A 81 -11.08 -10.63 -21.70
C ASP A 81 -12.40 -10.61 -20.91
N THR A 82 -12.32 -10.88 -19.61
CA THR A 82 -13.52 -10.92 -18.73
C THR A 82 -13.42 -9.98 -17.54
N TYR A 83 -14.57 -9.44 -17.14
CA TYR A 83 -14.68 -8.63 -15.93
C TYR A 83 -16.03 -8.87 -15.25
N TYR A 84 -16.05 -8.72 -13.93
CA TYR A 84 -17.26 -8.85 -13.11
C TYR A 84 -17.54 -7.56 -12.35
N HIS A 85 -18.76 -7.05 -12.51
CA HIS A 85 -19.26 -5.93 -11.72
C HIS A 85 -19.79 -6.46 -10.39
N VAL A 86 -19.24 -5.95 -9.29
CA VAL A 86 -19.60 -6.34 -7.93
C VAL A 86 -20.12 -5.12 -7.19
N VAL A 87 -21.35 -5.21 -6.70
CA VAL A 87 -21.96 -4.17 -5.85
C VAL A 87 -21.59 -4.47 -4.40
N PHE A 88 -21.01 -3.50 -3.72
CA PHE A 88 -20.62 -3.63 -2.32
C PHE A 88 -21.84 -3.57 -1.40
N SER A 89 -21.82 -4.34 -0.32
CA SER A 89 -22.81 -4.15 0.76
C SER A 89 -22.56 -2.88 1.58
N THR A 90 -21.32 -2.40 1.61
CA THR A 90 -20.91 -1.17 2.29
C THR A 90 -20.04 -0.32 1.36
N PRO A 91 -20.27 1.00 1.24
CA PRO A 91 -19.47 1.85 0.37
C PRO A 91 -17.99 1.89 0.79
N PHE A 92 -17.09 1.86 -0.18
CA PHE A 92 -15.65 1.99 0.03
C PHE A 92 -15.18 3.38 -0.39
N THR A 93 -14.38 4.06 0.44
CA THR A 93 -13.85 5.39 0.08
C THR A 93 -12.40 5.28 -0.38
N TYR A 94 -12.13 5.74 -1.59
CA TYR A 94 -10.82 5.73 -2.23
C TYR A 94 -10.42 7.18 -2.55
N PHE A 95 -9.43 7.69 -1.82
CA PHE A 95 -8.92 9.07 -1.89
C PHE A 95 -10.03 10.14 -1.87
N GLY A 96 -10.91 10.04 -0.86
CA GLY A 96 -12.03 10.97 -0.67
C GLY A 96 -13.21 10.77 -1.61
N ARG A 97 -13.17 9.79 -2.53
CA ARG A 97 -14.28 9.42 -3.41
C ARG A 97 -14.92 8.13 -2.94
N THR A 98 -16.22 8.13 -2.72
CA THR A 98 -16.96 6.96 -2.23
C THR A 98 -17.57 6.17 -3.37
N TYR A 99 -17.34 4.86 -3.37
CA TYR A 99 -17.77 3.91 -4.39
C TYR A 99 -18.66 2.83 -3.79
N ASN A 100 -19.70 2.45 -4.52
CA ASN A 100 -20.65 1.40 -4.14
C ASN A 100 -20.43 0.10 -4.92
N SER A 101 -19.45 0.08 -5.83
CA SER A 101 -19.16 -1.08 -6.65
C SER A 101 -17.73 -1.06 -7.16
N ILE A 102 -17.29 -2.22 -7.64
CA ILE A 102 -16.00 -2.43 -8.27
C ILE A 102 -16.16 -3.35 -9.48
N TYR A 103 -15.27 -3.21 -10.44
CA TYR A 103 -15.08 -4.15 -11.53
C TYR A 103 -13.81 -4.94 -11.24
N VAL A 104 -13.94 -6.26 -11.15
CA VAL A 104 -12.81 -7.18 -11.06
C VAL A 104 -12.52 -7.69 -12.45
N ASN A 105 -11.39 -7.28 -13.02
CA ASN A 105 -10.95 -7.67 -14.35
C ASN A 105 -9.93 -8.83 -14.23
N ASN A 106 -10.04 -9.83 -15.10
CA ASN A 106 -9.19 -11.02 -15.15
C ASN A 106 -7.68 -10.72 -15.26
N ASN A 107 -7.31 -9.57 -15.83
CA ASN A 107 -5.94 -9.12 -16.07
C ASN A 107 -5.33 -8.36 -14.88
N GLY A 108 -5.71 -8.73 -13.65
CA GLY A 108 -5.06 -8.22 -12.43
C GLY A 108 -5.40 -6.76 -12.11
N LEU A 109 -6.61 -6.33 -12.46
CA LEU A 109 -7.07 -4.96 -12.39
C LEU A 109 -8.40 -4.80 -11.65
N LEU A 110 -8.46 -3.77 -10.81
CA LEU A 110 -9.68 -3.28 -10.18
C LEU A 110 -9.94 -1.82 -10.59
N THR A 111 -11.18 -1.54 -10.99
CA THR A 111 -11.68 -0.18 -11.24
C THR A 111 -13.04 0.01 -10.60
N PHE A 112 -13.46 1.26 -10.33
CA PHE A 112 -14.71 1.51 -9.60
C PHE A 112 -15.90 1.91 -10.49
N ASN A 113 -15.70 2.84 -11.43
CA ASN A 113 -16.81 3.46 -12.19
C ASN A 113 -17.09 2.80 -13.54
N TYR A 114 -16.07 2.27 -14.20
CA TYR A 114 -16.17 1.69 -15.53
C TYR A 114 -15.22 0.50 -15.63
N SER A 115 -15.64 -0.56 -16.32
CA SER A 115 -14.73 -1.61 -16.76
C SER A 115 -13.73 -1.03 -17.75
N LEU A 116 -12.46 -1.35 -17.57
CA LEU A 116 -11.45 -1.13 -18.60
C LEU A 116 -11.14 -2.49 -19.22
N PRO A 117 -11.24 -2.65 -20.55
CA PRO A 117 -10.73 -3.83 -21.25
C PRO A 117 -9.20 -3.74 -21.39
N GLU A 118 -8.52 -3.14 -20.41
CA GLU A 118 -7.10 -2.83 -20.50
C GLU A 118 -6.28 -4.10 -20.34
N THR A 119 -5.61 -4.48 -21.43
CA THR A 119 -4.59 -5.54 -21.48
C THR A 119 -3.18 -4.99 -21.30
N ASN A 120 -2.99 -3.69 -21.52
CA ASN A 120 -1.66 -3.06 -21.53
C ASN A 120 -1.44 -2.17 -20.30
N PRO A 121 -0.44 -2.47 -19.46
CA PRO A 121 -0.11 -1.64 -18.32
C PRO A 121 0.53 -0.31 -18.75
N TYR A 122 0.25 0.72 -17.95
CA TYR A 122 0.82 2.06 -18.09
C TYR A 122 1.66 2.41 -16.85
N PRO A 123 2.65 3.30 -16.97
CA PRO A 123 3.39 3.78 -15.81
C PRO A 123 2.51 4.74 -15.00
N PHE A 124 2.68 4.75 -13.68
CA PHE A 124 2.07 5.77 -12.81
C PHE A 124 3.04 6.94 -12.58
N PRO A 125 2.56 8.19 -12.66
CA PRO A 125 1.16 8.59 -12.88
C PRO A 125 0.71 8.43 -14.34
N ALA A 126 -0.48 7.89 -14.53
CA ALA A 126 -1.12 7.69 -15.84
C ALA A 126 -1.93 8.92 -16.30
N TYR A 127 -2.23 9.85 -15.39
CA TYR A 127 -3.09 11.03 -15.63
C TYR A 127 -4.45 10.67 -16.26
N GLY A 128 -4.94 9.47 -15.97
CA GLY A 128 -6.17 8.90 -16.54
C GLY A 128 -7.45 9.45 -15.92
N ALA A 129 -8.59 9.06 -16.48
CA ALA A 129 -9.91 9.51 -16.04
C ALA A 129 -10.56 8.60 -14.98
N VAL A 130 -9.88 7.53 -14.57
CA VAL A 130 -10.42 6.42 -13.77
C VAL A 130 -9.58 6.21 -12.51
N ASP A 131 -10.25 5.88 -11.40
CA ASP A 131 -9.59 5.39 -10.19
C ASP A 131 -9.30 3.88 -10.33
N TYR A 132 -8.08 3.50 -10.00
CA TYR A 132 -7.46 2.26 -10.45
C TYR A 132 -6.64 1.62 -9.32
N ILE A 133 -6.77 0.30 -9.15
CA ILE A 133 -5.86 -0.51 -8.34
C ILE A 133 -5.45 -1.71 -9.17
N ALA A 134 -4.16 -1.88 -9.44
CA ALA A 134 -3.64 -3.10 -10.07
C ALA A 134 -2.59 -3.76 -9.19
N PRO A 135 -2.97 -4.84 -8.51
CA PRO A 135 -2.01 -5.74 -7.90
C PRO A 135 -0.95 -6.20 -8.90
N LEU A 136 -1.37 -6.54 -10.13
CA LEU A 136 -0.49 -6.92 -11.24
C LEU A 136 -1.25 -6.84 -12.59
N LEU A 137 -1.27 -5.67 -13.23
CA LEU A 137 -1.86 -5.51 -14.55
C LEU A 137 -0.94 -6.06 -15.64
N THR A 138 -1.43 -7.06 -16.37
CA THR A 138 -0.83 -7.65 -17.57
C THR A 138 -1.87 -8.53 -18.26
N ASP A 139 -1.60 -8.97 -19.48
CA ASP A 139 -2.42 -9.88 -20.28
C ASP A 139 -2.33 -11.31 -19.70
N LEU A 140 -2.97 -11.55 -18.55
CA LEU A 140 -2.89 -12.80 -17.79
C LEU A 140 -3.59 -13.95 -18.50
N ASP A 141 -4.71 -13.69 -19.18
CA ASP A 141 -5.47 -14.70 -19.92
C ASP A 141 -4.70 -15.27 -21.12
N ASP A 142 -3.79 -14.50 -21.71
CA ASP A 142 -2.91 -14.97 -22.79
C ASP A 142 -1.76 -15.88 -22.29
N LEU A 143 -1.55 -15.97 -20.98
CA LEU A 143 -0.44 -16.73 -20.39
C LEU A 143 -0.79 -18.18 -20.06
N GLY A 144 -2.07 -18.51 -19.90
CA GLY A 144 -2.53 -19.85 -19.56
C GLY A 144 -3.86 -19.87 -18.80
N ILE A 145 -4.10 -20.95 -18.07
CA ILE A 145 -5.30 -21.12 -17.24
C ILE A 145 -5.16 -20.31 -15.96
N GLY A 146 -6.21 -19.60 -15.58
CA GLY A 146 -6.31 -18.97 -14.28
C GLY A 146 -7.72 -18.95 -13.72
N ILE A 147 -7.79 -18.70 -12.42
CA ILE A 147 -9.02 -18.34 -11.73
C ILE A 147 -8.78 -16.97 -11.11
N TYR A 148 -9.66 -16.03 -11.43
CA TYR A 148 -9.82 -14.84 -10.60
C TYR A 148 -11.06 -15.00 -9.73
N SER A 149 -10.93 -14.61 -8.48
CA SER A 149 -11.91 -14.86 -7.45
C SER A 149 -12.09 -13.62 -6.59
N TYR A 150 -13.27 -13.47 -6.02
CA TYR A 150 -13.53 -12.40 -5.07
C TYR A 150 -14.55 -12.79 -4.00
N GLN A 151 -14.41 -12.14 -2.84
CA GLN A 151 -15.34 -12.29 -1.72
C GLN A 151 -15.39 -11.02 -0.88
N GLU A 152 -16.60 -10.71 -0.43
CA GLU A 152 -16.85 -9.66 0.56
C GLU A 152 -17.09 -10.28 1.95
N TYR A 153 -16.53 -9.64 2.96
CA TYR A 153 -16.67 -10.00 4.36
C TYR A 153 -17.15 -8.80 5.17
N THR A 154 -18.22 -8.99 5.93
CA THR A 154 -18.78 -8.03 6.90
C THR A 154 -18.81 -8.58 8.32
N SER A 155 -18.31 -9.81 8.52
CA SER A 155 -18.19 -10.47 9.81
C SER A 155 -17.15 -11.58 9.76
N GLY A 156 -16.81 -12.15 10.94
CA GLY A 156 -15.92 -13.31 11.03
C GLY A 156 -14.43 -12.98 11.17
N SER A 157 -13.61 -14.03 11.11
CA SER A 157 -12.17 -13.97 11.40
C SER A 157 -11.37 -13.11 10.41
N VAL A 158 -11.87 -12.93 9.19
CA VAL A 158 -11.25 -12.06 8.18
C VAL A 158 -11.20 -10.60 8.66
N LEU A 159 -12.26 -10.08 9.27
CA LEU A 159 -12.28 -8.73 9.84
C LEU A 159 -11.33 -8.62 11.05
N THR A 160 -11.27 -9.66 11.88
CA THR A 160 -10.33 -9.69 13.02
C THR A 160 -8.88 -9.62 12.52
N ARG A 161 -8.54 -10.41 11.50
CA ARG A 161 -7.22 -10.38 10.87
C ARG A 161 -6.91 -9.03 10.24
N ALA A 162 -7.85 -8.47 9.47
CA ALA A 162 -7.70 -7.13 8.88
C ALA A 162 -7.48 -6.05 9.93
N THR A 163 -8.20 -6.12 11.05
CA THR A 163 -8.01 -5.22 12.18
C THR A 163 -6.61 -5.32 12.76
N GLN A 164 -6.09 -6.54 12.95
CA GLN A 164 -4.74 -6.78 13.47
C GLN A 164 -3.67 -6.27 12.50
N ASP A 165 -3.78 -6.64 11.22
CA ASP A 165 -2.87 -6.24 10.16
C ASP A 165 -2.77 -4.71 10.06
N ILE A 166 -3.92 -4.02 9.96
CA ILE A 166 -3.93 -2.56 9.84
C ILE A 166 -3.40 -1.87 11.09
N ASN A 167 -3.77 -2.32 12.30
CA ASN A 167 -3.26 -1.70 13.52
C ASN A 167 -1.75 -1.95 13.73
N GLN A 168 -1.21 -3.04 13.18
CA GLN A 168 0.23 -3.28 13.17
C GLN A 168 0.96 -2.28 12.25
N TYR A 169 0.45 -2.03 11.04
CA TYR A 169 1.14 -1.19 10.05
C TYR A 169 0.83 0.30 10.18
N PHE A 170 -0.32 0.65 10.75
CA PHE A 170 -0.82 2.01 10.90
C PHE A 170 -1.28 2.27 12.36
N PRO A 171 -0.38 2.21 13.35
CA PRO A 171 -0.73 2.33 14.75
C PRO A 171 -1.28 3.73 15.12
N GLY A 172 -2.07 3.79 16.20
CA GLY A 172 -2.56 5.05 16.77
C GLY A 172 -3.79 5.66 16.08
N ARG A 173 -4.60 4.82 15.42
CA ARG A 173 -5.80 5.23 14.68
C ARG A 173 -7.10 4.59 15.18
N ASP A 174 -7.01 3.76 16.23
CA ASP A 174 -8.13 3.01 16.82
C ASP A 174 -9.00 2.30 15.76
N PHE A 175 -8.33 1.68 14.79
CA PHE A 175 -8.99 1.09 13.64
C PHE A 175 -9.64 -0.25 14.00
N THR A 176 -10.87 -0.48 13.53
CA THR A 176 -11.56 -1.79 13.62
C THR A 176 -12.28 -2.06 12.30
N ALA A 177 -11.80 -3.03 11.52
CA ALA A 177 -12.40 -3.35 10.23
C ALA A 177 -13.86 -3.79 10.41
N SER A 178 -14.77 -3.12 9.70
CA SER A 178 -16.18 -3.51 9.58
C SER A 178 -16.50 -4.10 8.20
N TRP A 179 -15.58 -3.96 7.26
CA TRP A 179 -15.74 -4.38 5.89
C TRP A 179 -14.40 -4.75 5.24
N VAL A 180 -14.37 -5.89 4.54
CA VAL A 180 -13.21 -6.36 3.77
C VAL A 180 -13.69 -6.92 2.43
N PHE A 181 -13.03 -6.56 1.34
CA PHE A 181 -13.18 -7.17 0.03
C PHE A 181 -11.85 -7.76 -0.43
N VAL A 182 -11.85 -9.04 -0.77
CA VAL A 182 -10.67 -9.77 -1.25
C VAL A 182 -10.88 -10.09 -2.72
N ALA A 183 -9.89 -9.80 -3.56
CA ALA A 183 -9.81 -10.26 -4.93
C ALA A 183 -8.46 -10.95 -5.16
N THR A 184 -8.48 -12.16 -5.72
CA THR A 184 -7.27 -12.96 -5.96
C THR A 184 -7.24 -13.42 -7.41
N TRP A 185 -6.09 -13.29 -8.06
CA TRP A 185 -5.80 -13.85 -9.37
C TRP A 185 -4.79 -14.96 -9.18
N ASP A 186 -5.16 -16.17 -9.57
CA ASP A 186 -4.32 -17.37 -9.47
C ASP A 186 -4.23 -18.05 -10.82
N TYR A 187 -3.06 -17.97 -11.45
CA TYR A 187 -2.80 -18.42 -12.81
C TYR A 187 -1.63 -19.39 -12.83
N VAL A 188 -1.62 -20.28 -13.81
CA VAL A 188 -0.44 -21.07 -14.16
C VAL A 188 -0.18 -20.94 -15.64
N ARG A 189 1.09 -20.75 -16.02
CA ARG A 189 1.53 -20.53 -17.41
C ARG A 189 1.48 -21.81 -18.26
N THR A 190 0.30 -22.39 -18.39
CA THR A 190 0.01 -23.63 -19.09
C THR A 190 -1.47 -23.73 -19.40
N TRP A 191 -1.81 -24.48 -20.45
CA TRP A 191 -3.17 -24.83 -20.83
C TRP A 191 -3.60 -26.21 -20.32
N ASP A 192 -2.78 -26.85 -19.48
CA ASP A 192 -3.09 -28.13 -18.85
C ASP A 192 -3.77 -27.92 -17.49
N MET A 193 -5.06 -28.24 -17.43
CA MET A 193 -5.87 -28.15 -16.22
C MET A 193 -5.33 -29.02 -15.06
N ASN A 194 -4.63 -30.11 -15.34
CA ASN A 194 -4.02 -30.93 -14.29
C ASN A 194 -2.86 -30.20 -13.61
N VAL A 195 -2.06 -29.46 -14.39
CA VAL A 195 -0.95 -28.65 -13.88
C VAL A 195 -1.48 -27.47 -13.07
N PHE A 196 -2.58 -26.85 -13.52
CA PHE A 196 -3.30 -25.83 -12.75
C PHE A 196 -3.81 -26.38 -11.40
N ASN A 197 -4.59 -27.47 -11.43
CA ASN A 197 -5.17 -28.08 -10.22
C ASN A 197 -4.13 -28.57 -9.20
N GLN A 198 -2.95 -28.96 -9.67
CA GLN A 198 -1.83 -29.39 -8.82
C GLN A 198 -0.90 -28.22 -8.44
N HIS A 199 -1.11 -27.05 -9.04
CA HIS A 199 -0.26 -25.88 -8.95
C HIS A 199 1.23 -26.20 -9.20
N SER A 200 1.50 -27.07 -10.16
CA SER A 200 2.83 -27.67 -10.38
C SER A 200 3.65 -26.99 -11.49
N GLY A 201 3.09 -25.96 -12.14
CA GLY A 201 3.73 -25.18 -13.20
C GLY A 201 4.16 -23.78 -12.74
N PRO A 202 4.65 -22.92 -13.67
CA PRO A 202 5.01 -21.54 -13.36
C PRO A 202 3.76 -20.74 -12.96
N ALA A 203 3.61 -20.54 -11.65
CA ALA A 203 2.48 -19.92 -10.97
C ALA A 203 2.53 -18.38 -10.99
N ILE A 204 1.38 -17.73 -11.08
CA ILE A 204 1.20 -16.30 -10.82
C ILE A 204 0.01 -16.14 -9.88
N THR A 205 0.28 -15.88 -8.61
CA THR A 205 -0.74 -15.68 -7.58
C THR A 205 -0.58 -14.30 -6.95
N VAL A 206 -1.56 -13.42 -7.14
CA VAL A 206 -1.58 -12.06 -6.57
C VAL A 206 -2.95 -11.76 -5.95
N GLN A 207 -2.98 -10.95 -4.89
CA GLN A 207 -4.21 -10.61 -4.19
C GLN A 207 -4.29 -9.12 -3.85
N ALA A 208 -5.46 -8.51 -4.09
CA ALA A 208 -5.85 -7.23 -3.52
C ALA A 208 -6.80 -7.44 -2.34
N VAL A 209 -6.63 -6.64 -1.29
CA VAL A 209 -7.56 -6.61 -0.15
C VAL A 209 -7.92 -5.16 0.14
N LEU A 210 -9.20 -4.80 -0.04
CA LEU A 210 -9.74 -3.49 0.34
C LEU A 210 -10.35 -3.63 1.73
N ILE A 211 -9.99 -2.74 2.65
CA ILE A 211 -10.37 -2.83 4.07
C ILE A 211 -10.93 -1.48 4.51
N SER A 212 -12.08 -1.47 5.21
CA SER A 212 -12.63 -0.25 5.78
C SER A 212 -13.33 -0.48 7.12
N ASP A 213 -13.41 0.58 7.91
CA ASP A 213 -14.29 0.70 9.08
C ASP A 213 -15.48 1.66 8.83
N GLY A 214 -15.62 2.17 7.61
CA GLY A 214 -16.57 3.22 7.21
C GLY A 214 -16.00 4.65 7.26
N GLY A 215 -14.88 4.85 7.96
CA GLY A 215 -14.14 6.12 8.00
C GLY A 215 -12.77 5.97 7.33
N PHE A 216 -11.90 5.16 7.89
CA PHE A 216 -10.62 4.81 7.28
C PHE A 216 -10.81 3.75 6.19
N SER A 217 -9.97 3.86 5.15
CA SER A 217 -9.92 2.87 4.08
C SER A 217 -8.47 2.56 3.74
N TYR A 218 -8.20 1.29 3.55
CA TYR A 218 -6.88 0.76 3.26
C TYR A 218 -6.95 -0.19 2.08
N ILE A 219 -5.83 -0.31 1.37
CA ILE A 219 -5.62 -1.39 0.41
C ILE A 219 -4.37 -2.17 0.82
N LEU A 220 -4.44 -3.49 0.74
CA LEU A 220 -3.30 -4.38 0.79
C LEU A 220 -3.12 -5.03 -0.58
N ILE A 221 -1.88 -5.24 -0.99
CA ILE A 221 -1.50 -6.03 -2.15
C ILE A 221 -0.54 -7.12 -1.68
N HIS A 222 -0.83 -8.38 -2.04
CA HIS A 222 -0.02 -9.55 -1.70
C HIS A 222 0.50 -10.24 -2.95
N TYR A 223 1.80 -10.55 -2.94
CA TYR A 223 2.47 -11.30 -3.99
C TYR A 223 2.87 -12.68 -3.47
N GLY A 224 2.38 -13.71 -4.16
CA GLY A 224 2.82 -15.09 -3.97
C GLY A 224 3.88 -15.47 -4.99
N ASP A 225 3.84 -16.71 -5.48
CA ASP A 225 4.68 -17.06 -6.62
C ASP A 225 4.20 -16.28 -7.84
N CYS A 226 5.12 -15.54 -8.46
CA CYS A 226 4.86 -14.72 -9.65
C CYS A 226 5.92 -15.08 -10.69
N ALA A 227 5.66 -16.09 -11.50
CA ALA A 227 6.55 -16.52 -12.56
C ALA A 227 6.80 -15.36 -13.53
N GLY A 228 8.06 -15.19 -13.96
CA GLY A 228 8.39 -14.13 -14.92
C GLY A 228 7.59 -14.27 -16.22
N ILE A 229 7.18 -13.14 -16.78
CA ILE A 229 6.31 -13.09 -17.96
C ILE A 229 6.97 -12.33 -19.12
N PRO A 230 6.82 -12.81 -20.37
CA PRO A 230 7.37 -12.14 -21.56
C PRO A 230 6.42 -11.05 -22.08
N ALA A 231 5.71 -10.35 -21.19
CA ALA A 231 4.73 -9.33 -21.51
C ALA A 231 4.92 -8.11 -20.61
N ALA A 232 4.41 -6.96 -21.04
CA ALA A 232 4.43 -5.74 -20.24
C ALA A 232 3.65 -5.96 -18.94
N VAL A 233 4.16 -5.39 -17.84
CA VAL A 233 3.54 -5.53 -16.52
C VAL A 233 3.58 -4.22 -15.74
N GLY A 234 2.52 -3.95 -14.99
CA GLY A 234 2.43 -2.83 -14.08
C GLY A 234 1.80 -3.22 -12.76
N ALA A 235 2.27 -2.66 -11.65
CA ALA A 235 1.69 -2.89 -10.35
C ALA A 235 1.68 -1.61 -9.50
N GLY A 236 0.57 -1.36 -8.80
CA GLY A 236 0.38 -0.17 -8.00
C GLY A 236 -1.06 0.32 -7.99
N TYR A 237 -1.24 1.62 -7.80
CA TYR A 237 -2.53 2.27 -7.86
C TYR A 237 -2.40 3.70 -8.40
N ASP A 238 -3.49 4.21 -8.95
CA ASP A 238 -3.59 5.58 -9.43
C ASP A 238 -5.02 6.08 -9.28
N THR A 239 -5.16 7.39 -9.13
CA THR A 239 -6.45 8.05 -9.05
C THR A 239 -6.76 8.81 -10.32
N LYS A 240 -8.03 9.15 -10.53
CA LYS A 240 -8.46 10.04 -11.59
C LYS A 240 -7.69 11.37 -11.51
N GLY A 241 -7.00 11.70 -12.60
CA GLY A 241 -6.13 12.87 -12.72
C GLY A 241 -4.82 12.74 -11.95
N SER A 242 -4.50 11.56 -11.42
CA SER A 242 -3.32 11.23 -10.62
C SER A 242 -3.08 12.19 -9.46
N THR A 243 -4.14 12.51 -8.71
CA THR A 243 -4.02 13.30 -7.48
C THR A 243 -3.22 12.56 -6.41
N ASP A 244 -3.34 11.23 -6.42
CA ASP A 244 -2.60 10.28 -5.60
C ASP A 244 -2.28 9.03 -6.42
N TYR A 245 -1.06 8.51 -6.32
CA TYR A 245 -0.63 7.31 -7.03
C TYR A 245 0.58 6.66 -6.33
N TYR A 246 0.81 5.38 -6.60
CA TYR A 246 2.02 4.69 -6.21
C TYR A 246 2.35 3.58 -7.22
N GLN A 247 3.59 3.55 -7.71
CA GLN A 247 4.09 2.50 -8.61
C GLN A 247 4.97 1.52 -7.82
N ILE A 248 4.48 0.29 -7.64
CA ILE A 248 5.24 -0.82 -7.05
C ILE A 248 6.23 -1.36 -8.08
N HIS A 249 5.75 -1.57 -9.31
CA HIS A 249 6.53 -2.14 -10.40
C HIS A 249 5.98 -1.65 -11.74
N TYR A 250 6.88 -1.51 -12.71
CA TYR A 250 6.52 -1.28 -14.09
C TYR A 250 7.65 -1.76 -14.98
N ASP A 251 7.33 -2.62 -15.94
CA ASP A 251 8.25 -3.05 -16.98
C ASP A 251 7.50 -3.18 -18.31
N PRO A 252 7.72 -2.26 -19.27
CA PRO A 252 7.05 -2.30 -20.56
C PRO A 252 7.66 -3.32 -21.53
N TYR A 253 8.80 -3.94 -21.19
CA TYR A 253 9.55 -4.82 -22.09
C TYR A 253 9.54 -6.29 -21.67
N GLY A 254 9.00 -6.61 -20.49
CA GLY A 254 8.81 -7.98 -20.03
C GLY A 254 8.94 -8.09 -18.52
N GLY A 255 7.88 -8.55 -17.85
CA GLY A 255 7.84 -8.80 -16.41
C GLY A 255 8.74 -9.94 -15.90
N TYR A 256 9.99 -10.04 -16.33
CA TYR A 256 10.94 -11.05 -15.83
C TYR A 256 11.38 -10.82 -14.38
N SER A 257 11.22 -9.60 -13.88
CA SER A 257 11.59 -9.21 -12.52
C SER A 257 10.45 -9.35 -11.51
N ILE A 258 9.21 -9.68 -11.94
CA ILE A 258 8.06 -9.88 -11.04
C ILE A 258 8.23 -11.01 -10.02
N PRO A 259 9.04 -12.07 -10.23
CA PRO A 259 9.33 -13.05 -9.18
C PRO A 259 9.91 -12.44 -7.90
N ASN A 260 10.48 -11.23 -7.97
CA ASN A 260 11.03 -10.54 -6.81
C ASN A 260 9.94 -9.88 -5.95
N LEU A 261 8.72 -9.67 -6.46
CA LEU A 261 7.66 -8.95 -5.74
C LEU A 261 7.26 -9.63 -4.43
N LYS A 262 7.34 -10.97 -4.36
CA LYS A 262 7.13 -11.73 -3.11
C LYS A 262 8.15 -11.43 -2.01
N ASN A 263 9.25 -10.77 -2.34
CA ASN A 263 10.29 -10.37 -1.41
C ASN A 263 10.30 -8.86 -1.11
N THR A 264 9.50 -8.04 -1.82
CA THR A 264 9.43 -6.59 -1.61
C THR A 264 8.26 -6.21 -0.72
N THR A 265 8.33 -5.04 -0.08
CA THR A 265 7.32 -4.55 0.87
C THR A 265 7.55 -3.09 1.25
N ASN A 266 6.49 -2.40 1.67
CA ASN A 266 6.58 -1.10 2.36
C ASN A 266 6.23 -1.17 3.86
N VAL A 267 5.87 -2.34 4.38
CA VAL A 267 5.44 -2.56 5.78
C VAL A 267 6.30 -3.57 6.54
N GLY A 268 7.41 -4.01 5.93
CA GLY A 268 8.34 -4.95 6.56
C GLY A 268 7.85 -6.41 6.58
N VAL A 269 6.83 -6.75 5.78
CA VAL A 269 6.34 -8.12 5.59
C VAL A 269 6.54 -8.50 4.12
N PRO A 270 7.47 -9.42 3.80
CA PRO A 270 7.77 -9.81 2.42
C PRO A 270 6.52 -10.14 1.61
N GLY A 271 6.42 -9.58 0.41
CA GLY A 271 5.31 -9.79 -0.51
C GLY A 271 4.07 -8.97 -0.20
N ARG A 272 4.04 -8.23 0.92
CA ARG A 272 2.90 -7.40 1.33
C ARG A 272 3.18 -5.92 1.16
N TRP A 273 2.27 -5.25 0.49
CA TRP A 273 2.21 -3.80 0.38
C TRP A 273 0.92 -3.30 1.01
N ALA A 274 0.97 -2.21 1.77
CA ALA A 274 -0.18 -1.64 2.44
C ALA A 274 -0.24 -0.13 2.27
N PHE A 275 -1.43 0.41 1.99
CA PHE A 275 -1.62 1.83 1.78
C PHE A 275 -2.88 2.32 2.48
N LEU A 276 -2.78 3.44 3.18
CA LEU A 276 -3.93 4.22 3.65
C LEU A 276 -4.47 5.01 2.46
N VAL A 277 -5.69 4.71 2.04
CA VAL A 277 -6.33 5.34 0.87
C VAL A 277 -7.52 6.22 1.25
N ASN A 278 -7.95 6.21 2.51
CA ASN A 278 -8.82 7.24 3.05
C ASN A 278 -8.53 7.48 4.53
N ASN A 279 -8.39 8.75 4.92
CA ASN A 279 -7.97 9.14 6.27
C ASN A 279 -9.15 9.50 7.19
N GLY A 280 -10.37 9.05 6.89
CA GLY A 280 -11.60 9.46 7.59
C GLY A 280 -11.89 10.96 7.45
N SER A 281 -12.82 11.47 8.26
CA SER A 281 -13.02 12.92 8.38
C SER A 281 -11.76 13.54 8.99
N GLU A 282 -11.00 14.28 8.19
CA GLU A 282 -9.77 14.94 8.61
C GLU A 282 -9.99 15.80 9.86
N THR A 283 -9.62 15.32 11.04
CA THR A 283 -9.41 16.20 12.19
C THR A 283 -8.12 16.97 11.94
N VAL A 284 -8.28 18.17 11.39
CA VAL A 284 -7.19 19.14 11.30
C VAL A 284 -6.78 19.54 12.73
N ILE A 285 -5.71 18.95 13.26
CA ILE A 285 -5.17 19.34 14.57
C ILE A 285 -4.46 20.68 14.42
N GLY A 286 -4.96 21.70 15.13
CA GLY A 286 -4.38 23.04 15.16
C GLY A 286 -3.50 23.26 16.38
N VAL A 287 -2.42 24.04 16.25
CA VAL A 287 -1.53 24.40 17.36
C VAL A 287 -1.48 25.90 17.50
N GLN A 288 -1.68 26.42 18.73
CA GLN A 288 -1.53 27.84 19.04
C GLN A 288 -0.21 28.08 19.78
N MET A 289 0.61 29.03 19.32
CA MET A 289 1.92 29.35 19.90
C MET A 289 2.03 30.83 20.23
N LYS A 290 2.55 31.17 21.41
CA LYS A 290 2.86 32.55 21.81
C LYS A 290 4.35 32.80 21.60
N LEU A 291 4.69 33.76 20.74
CA LEU A 291 6.06 34.11 20.38
C LEU A 291 6.40 35.53 20.81
N GLN A 292 7.62 35.74 21.26
CA GLN A 292 8.17 37.07 21.50
C GLN A 292 9.20 37.37 20.40
N SER A 293 9.07 38.53 19.75
CA SER A 293 9.95 38.94 18.66
C SER A 293 10.24 40.44 18.71
N PHE A 294 11.44 40.83 18.30
CA PHE A 294 11.81 42.23 18.10
C PHE A 294 11.29 42.77 16.75
N SER A 295 11.01 41.88 15.80
CA SER A 295 10.48 42.20 14.47
C SER A 295 8.95 42.27 14.48
N ASN A 296 8.38 43.03 13.53
CA ASN A 296 6.92 43.07 13.37
C ASN A 296 6.45 41.86 12.58
N LEU A 297 5.90 40.85 13.27
CA LEU A 297 5.44 39.61 12.64
C LEU A 297 4.14 39.76 11.84
N ALA A 298 3.51 40.95 11.84
CA ALA A 298 2.43 41.25 10.90
C ALA A 298 2.93 41.49 9.46
N GLN A 299 4.25 41.67 9.26
CA GLN A 299 4.85 41.72 7.94
C GLN A 299 5.08 40.30 7.43
N ARG A 300 4.64 40.02 6.19
CA ARG A 300 4.65 38.69 5.59
C ARG A 300 6.03 38.03 5.58
N GLU A 301 7.06 38.77 5.20
CA GLU A 301 8.44 38.27 5.18
C GLU A 301 8.89 37.78 6.56
N ASN A 302 8.52 38.51 7.61
CA ASN A 302 8.86 38.14 8.99
C ASN A 302 8.04 36.94 9.48
N SER A 303 6.76 36.84 9.13
CA SER A 303 5.94 35.67 9.48
C SER A 303 6.39 34.42 8.74
N ASP A 304 6.76 34.54 7.47
CA ASP A 304 7.23 33.43 6.64
C ASP A 304 8.59 32.92 7.15
N ALA A 305 9.49 33.81 7.56
CA ALA A 305 10.74 33.43 8.22
C ALA A 305 10.49 32.65 9.53
N VAL A 306 9.53 33.09 10.35
CA VAL A 306 9.16 32.38 11.58
C VAL A 306 8.51 31.03 11.28
N LEU A 307 7.63 30.93 10.27
CA LEU A 307 7.06 29.66 9.82
C LEU A 307 8.16 28.68 9.41
N GLN A 308 9.18 29.15 8.69
CA GLN A 308 10.32 28.33 8.30
C GLN A 308 11.12 27.89 9.52
N ILE A 309 11.38 28.77 10.50
CA ILE A 309 12.07 28.39 11.75
C ILE A 309 11.29 27.31 12.50
N ILE A 310 9.97 27.48 12.68
CA ILE A 310 9.13 26.48 13.35
C ILE A 310 9.15 25.16 12.58
N LYS A 311 9.08 25.22 11.26
CA LYS A 311 9.19 24.04 10.40
C LYS A 311 10.53 23.33 10.62
N GLN A 312 11.64 24.06 10.61
CA GLN A 312 12.98 23.49 10.84
C GLN A 312 13.13 22.91 12.24
N GLU A 313 12.59 23.57 13.27
CA GLU A 313 12.66 23.07 14.65
C GLU A 313 11.85 21.78 14.83
N LEU A 314 10.67 21.70 14.22
CA LEU A 314 9.88 20.48 14.19
C LEU A 314 10.61 19.35 13.44
N ILE A 315 11.28 19.67 12.33
CA ILE A 315 12.10 18.70 11.58
C ILE A 315 13.26 18.18 12.44
N LYS A 316 13.98 19.09 13.10
CA LYS A 316 15.06 18.76 14.04
C LYS A 316 14.58 17.81 15.15
N TYR A 317 13.31 17.91 15.52
CA TYR A 317 12.69 17.09 16.56
C TYR A 317 11.88 15.90 16.03
N GLY A 318 12.14 15.47 14.78
CA GLY A 318 11.67 14.19 14.25
C GLY A 318 10.32 14.25 13.52
N VAL A 319 9.77 15.45 13.30
CA VAL A 319 8.65 15.64 12.38
C VAL A 319 9.18 15.55 10.94
N SER A 320 8.49 14.82 10.06
CA SER A 320 8.87 14.75 8.64
C SER A 320 8.97 16.16 8.05
N SER A 321 9.86 16.44 7.10
CA SER A 321 9.88 17.73 6.39
C SER A 321 8.72 17.93 5.40
N LYS A 322 7.95 16.86 5.14
CA LYS A 322 6.83 16.79 4.19
C LYS A 322 5.50 17.28 4.80
N PHE A 323 5.50 18.44 5.45
CA PHE A 323 4.30 19.13 5.90
C PHE A 323 4.34 20.61 5.52
N GLU A 324 3.17 21.19 5.41
CA GLU A 324 2.99 22.62 5.19
C GLU A 324 2.44 23.26 6.45
N LEU A 325 3.08 24.33 6.93
CA LEU A 325 2.53 25.16 7.98
C LEU A 325 1.79 26.33 7.34
N LYS A 326 0.46 26.35 7.49
CA LYS A 326 -0.35 27.50 7.08
C LYS A 326 -0.66 28.37 8.29
N LEU A 327 -0.24 29.63 8.25
CA LEU A 327 -0.61 30.63 9.24
C LEU A 327 -2.10 30.97 9.06
N ARG A 328 -2.92 30.66 10.06
CA ARG A 328 -4.35 30.99 10.01
C ARG A 328 -4.67 32.35 10.60
N LYS A 329 -4.08 32.65 11.76
CA LYS A 329 -4.34 33.88 12.50
C LYS A 329 -3.08 34.34 13.19
N LEU A 330 -2.83 35.65 13.11
CA LEU A 330 -1.77 36.33 13.82
C LEU A 330 -2.38 37.48 14.63
N GLN A 331 -2.12 37.49 15.93
CA GLN A 331 -2.58 38.55 16.81
C GLN A 331 -1.39 39.16 17.54
N LYS A 332 -1.18 40.47 17.37
CA LYS A 332 -0.24 41.23 18.19
C LYS A 332 -0.87 41.41 19.57
N ILE A 333 -0.17 40.98 20.60
CA ILE A 333 -0.59 41.14 21.99
C ILE A 333 0.39 42.14 22.60
N ASN A 334 -0.12 43.28 23.05
CA ASN A 334 0.70 44.18 23.87
C ASN A 334 0.94 43.50 25.22
N PRO A 335 2.15 43.60 25.80
CA PRO A 335 2.39 43.10 27.15
C PRO A 335 1.40 43.69 28.15
#